data_AF-A0A543ABV3-F1
#
_entry.id   AF-A0A543ABV3-F1
#
_cell.length_a   1.000
_cell.length_b   1.000
_cell.length_c   1.000
_cell.angle_alpha   90.00
_cell.angle_beta   90.00
_cell.angle_gamma   90.00
#
_symmetry.space_group_name_H-M   'P 1'
#
loop_
_entity.id
_entity.type
_entity.pdbx_description
1 polymer ?
#
loop_
_entity_poly.entity_id
_entity_poly.type
_entity_poly.pdbx_seq_one_letter_code
_entity_poly.pdbx_strand_id
1 'polypeptide(L)'
;MTVRRDPGAAITGRTRVPTQSTYLRCTPLEAAAGWAHGREPRPPLPHDVPAPRAALDDVIRPSLLEGPCYVTFSGGRDSSAILAAATDLARREGLALPVPVTRVYPNLPDTDESQWQRMVIDHLGLPEWVRFEFRDGESDLLGDAALAGLRRRGPIWPPALHAHDAVFGRLGQGALLTGEGGDAVLGARRIAAITLIRRTRRAPRQLLLPALRSVLPRPLLRHAMTRMARSSDQARWLRPEAMAEHVRRVAEDAAAEPLRYSSSVWAIPGWRSFATIRHNHATAAAEHGLRAVDPLLEDLFVASLARAGNILGFGDRTLTMWSLFSDLLPPAVLSRSTKAAFNHAHTGERTRDFARAWDGHGIDETLVDPERLRQVWLSEEPTMATGTLLHQAWLASHPGPPVPGAVR
;
A
#
# COMPACT_ATOMS: atom_id res chain seq x y z
N MET A 1 -7.06 53.21 -10.28
CA MET A 1 -7.73 52.08 -10.95
C MET A 1 -7.04 50.82 -10.47
N THR A 2 -7.52 50.29 -9.35
CA THR A 2 -6.80 49.35 -8.49
C THR A 2 -7.32 47.94 -8.77
N VAL A 3 -6.51 47.11 -9.42
CA VAL A 3 -6.87 45.72 -9.73
C VAL A 3 -6.71 44.89 -8.46
N ARG A 4 -7.83 44.60 -7.79
CA ARG A 4 -7.92 43.58 -6.75
C ARG A 4 -7.58 42.23 -7.36
N ARG A 5 -6.52 41.58 -6.87
CA ARG A 5 -6.27 40.16 -7.09
C ARG A 5 -7.07 39.37 -6.06
N ASP A 6 -7.95 38.49 -6.52
CA ASP A 6 -8.61 37.48 -5.68
C ASP A 6 -7.58 36.43 -5.22
N PRO A 7 -7.39 36.22 -3.91
CA PRO A 7 -6.67 35.08 -3.38
C PRO A 7 -7.67 33.98 -3.02
N GLY A 8 -7.60 32.82 -3.68
CA GLY A 8 -8.23 31.60 -3.18
C GLY A 8 -9.16 30.87 -4.13
N ALA A 9 -8.64 30.38 -5.25
CA ALA A 9 -9.19 29.15 -5.83
C ALA A 9 -8.68 27.97 -4.99
N ALA A 10 -9.30 27.76 -3.81
CA ALA A 10 -9.02 26.62 -2.97
C ALA A 10 -9.35 25.34 -3.76
N ILE A 11 -8.37 24.45 -3.89
CA ILE A 11 -8.56 23.08 -4.37
C ILE A 11 -9.39 22.35 -3.30
N THR A 12 -10.69 22.64 -3.26
CA THR A 12 -11.67 21.88 -2.51
C THR A 12 -12.22 20.83 -3.45
N GLY A 13 -11.44 19.76 -3.62
CA GLY A 13 -11.93 18.54 -4.26
C GLY A 13 -13.03 17.96 -3.37
N ARG A 14 -14.27 18.43 -3.54
CA ARG A 14 -15.45 17.73 -3.03
C ARG A 14 -15.50 16.39 -3.74
N THR A 15 -15.03 15.36 -3.06
CA THR A 15 -15.13 13.97 -3.47
C THR A 15 -16.62 13.65 -3.60
N ARG A 16 -17.13 13.62 -4.83
CA ARG A 16 -18.45 13.04 -5.13
C ARG A 16 -18.43 11.61 -4.61
N VAL A 17 -19.26 11.30 -3.62
CA VAL A 17 -19.51 9.92 -3.22
C VAL A 17 -20.11 9.21 -4.45
N PRO A 18 -19.43 8.21 -5.05
CA PRO A 18 -19.96 7.53 -6.21
C PRO A 18 -21.21 6.76 -5.81
N THR A 19 -22.35 7.17 -6.34
CA THR A 19 -23.59 6.39 -6.28
C THR A 19 -23.36 5.10 -7.08
N GLN A 20 -23.31 3.97 -6.36
CA GLN A 20 -22.90 2.62 -6.81
C GLN A 20 -21.41 2.50 -7.15
N SER A 21 -20.53 2.57 -6.14
CA SER A 21 -19.10 2.30 -6.33
C SER A 21 -18.86 0.84 -6.70
N THR A 22 -18.61 0.59 -7.98
CA THR A 22 -18.11 -0.71 -8.45
C THR A 22 -16.62 -0.82 -8.11
N TYR A 23 -16.22 -1.95 -7.50
CA TYR A 23 -14.81 -2.29 -7.29
C TYR A 23 -14.02 -2.30 -8.61
N LEU A 24 -12.79 -1.80 -8.57
CA LEU A 24 -11.83 -1.95 -9.67
C LEU A 24 -11.31 -3.38 -9.69
N ARG A 25 -11.36 -4.03 -10.88
CA ARG A 25 -11.00 -5.43 -11.06
C ARG A 25 -9.68 -5.58 -11.80
N CYS A 26 -8.99 -6.67 -11.47
CA CYS A 26 -7.84 -7.15 -12.22
C CYS A 26 -8.29 -7.75 -13.56
N THR A 27 -7.48 -7.55 -14.59
CA THR A 27 -7.47 -8.40 -15.79
C THR A 27 -7.01 -9.82 -15.43
N PRO A 28 -7.23 -10.83 -16.30
CA PRO A 28 -6.77 -12.20 -16.03
C PRO A 28 -5.28 -12.31 -15.68
N LEU A 29 -4.42 -11.60 -16.42
CA LEU A 29 -2.98 -11.59 -16.13
C LEU A 29 -2.64 -10.90 -14.79
N GLU A 30 -3.31 -9.79 -14.46
CA GLU A 30 -3.08 -9.09 -13.20
C GLU A 30 -3.51 -9.96 -12.00
N ALA A 31 -4.62 -10.68 -12.13
CA ALA A 31 -5.08 -11.65 -11.12
C ALA A 31 -4.08 -12.81 -10.99
N ALA A 32 -3.62 -13.37 -12.12
CA ALA A 32 -2.63 -14.43 -12.14
C ALA A 32 -1.28 -14.01 -11.53
N ALA A 33 -0.83 -12.79 -11.81
CA ALA A 33 0.45 -12.28 -11.32
C ALA A 33 0.41 -11.68 -9.91
N GLY A 34 -0.78 -11.42 -9.37
CA GLY A 34 -0.97 -10.73 -8.10
C GLY A 34 -0.63 -9.23 -8.14
N TRP A 35 -0.64 -8.61 -9.32
CA TRP A 35 -0.14 -7.24 -9.52
C TRP A 35 -0.92 -6.50 -10.61
N ALA A 36 -1.37 -5.28 -10.32
CA ALA A 36 -2.02 -4.39 -11.30
C ALA A 36 -0.98 -3.57 -12.07
N HIS A 37 -0.88 -3.77 -13.39
CA HIS A 37 0.16 -3.19 -14.24
C HIS A 37 -0.26 -1.84 -14.82
N GLY A 38 0.72 -1.02 -15.16
CA GLY A 38 0.48 0.20 -15.93
C GLY A 38 0.17 1.41 -15.07
N ARG A 39 -0.27 2.46 -15.77
CA ARG A 39 -0.43 3.80 -15.21
C ARG A 39 -1.67 4.48 -15.76
N GLU A 40 -2.34 5.20 -14.88
CA GLU A 40 -3.42 6.11 -15.20
C GLU A 40 -2.85 7.50 -15.56
N PRO A 41 -3.47 8.22 -16.51
CA PRO A 41 -3.10 9.60 -16.81
C PRO A 41 -3.18 10.49 -15.57
N ARG A 42 -2.20 11.39 -15.41
CA ARG A 42 -2.13 12.35 -14.31
C ARG A 42 -2.13 13.78 -14.85
N PRO A 43 -2.82 14.72 -14.19
CA PRO A 43 -2.63 16.14 -14.49
C PRO A 43 -1.18 16.56 -14.18
N PRO A 44 -0.73 17.69 -14.75
CA PRO A 44 0.57 18.28 -14.40
C PRO A 44 0.70 18.54 -12.90
N LEU A 45 1.94 18.45 -12.39
CA LEU A 45 2.24 18.75 -10.98
C LEU A 45 1.85 20.19 -10.65
N PRO A 46 0.94 20.43 -9.67
CA PRO A 46 0.54 21.78 -9.28
C PRO A 46 1.74 22.65 -8.87
N HIS A 47 1.69 23.94 -9.17
CA HIS A 47 2.78 24.89 -8.88
C HIS A 47 2.76 25.35 -7.43
N ASP A 48 1.61 25.83 -6.98
CA ASP A 48 1.41 26.37 -5.64
C ASP A 48 0.81 25.30 -4.75
N VAL A 49 1.64 24.76 -3.86
CA VAL A 49 1.27 23.74 -2.88
C VAL A 49 1.90 24.10 -1.53
N PRO A 50 1.24 23.76 -0.40
CA PRO A 50 1.79 24.02 0.93
C PRO A 50 3.05 23.17 1.18
N ALA A 51 3.76 23.46 2.26
CA ALA A 51 4.86 22.61 2.72
C ALA A 51 4.35 21.18 3.02
N PRO A 52 5.16 20.12 2.83
CA PRO A 52 4.69 18.73 2.97
C PRO A 52 3.97 18.41 4.28
N ARG A 53 4.42 18.99 5.40
CA ARG A 53 3.75 18.80 6.70
C ARG A 53 2.39 19.47 6.78
N ALA A 54 2.26 20.71 6.30
CA ALA A 54 0.97 21.38 6.22
C ALA A 54 0.03 20.68 5.25
N ALA A 55 0.54 20.18 4.11
CA ALA A 55 -0.22 19.38 3.16
C ALA A 55 -0.76 18.09 3.79
N LEU A 56 0.06 17.41 4.59
CA LEU A 56 -0.34 16.21 5.32
C LEU A 56 -1.41 16.55 6.36
N ASP A 57 -1.23 17.66 7.08
CA ASP A 57 -2.21 18.13 8.07
C ASP A 57 -3.57 18.43 7.39
N ASP A 58 -3.57 19.09 6.22
CA ASP A 58 -4.80 19.38 5.45
C ASP A 58 -5.51 18.11 4.99
N VAL A 59 -4.76 17.07 4.63
CA VAL A 59 -5.31 15.76 4.25
C VAL A 59 -5.91 15.02 5.46
N ILE A 60 -5.26 15.10 6.62
CA ILE A 60 -5.68 14.38 7.84
C ILE A 60 -6.86 15.09 8.52
N ARG A 61 -6.88 16.42 8.51
CA ARG A 61 -7.85 17.27 9.23
C ARG A 61 -9.30 16.85 9.08
N PRO A 62 -9.86 16.56 7.88
CA PRO A 62 -11.25 16.12 7.76
C PRO A 62 -11.56 14.86 8.59
N SER A 63 -10.59 13.93 8.69
CA SER A 63 -10.72 12.69 9.46
C SER A 63 -10.77 12.92 10.97
N LEU A 64 -10.16 14.00 11.47
CA LEU A 64 -10.24 14.38 12.89
C LEU A 64 -11.52 15.17 13.23
N LEU A 65 -12.13 15.85 12.26
CA LEU A 65 -13.31 16.71 12.47
C LEU A 65 -14.64 15.94 12.42
N GLU A 66 -14.72 14.87 11.62
CA GLU A 66 -15.99 14.22 11.28
C GLU A 66 -16.42 13.13 12.27
N GLY A 67 -15.62 12.84 13.30
CA GLY A 67 -15.93 11.83 14.33
C GLY A 67 -14.68 11.11 14.84
N PRO A 68 -14.82 9.87 15.35
CA PRO A 68 -13.67 9.04 15.72
C PRO A 68 -12.71 8.87 14.54
N CYS A 69 -11.42 9.13 14.80
CA CYS A 69 -10.35 8.99 13.81
C CYS A 69 -9.49 7.78 14.19
N TYR A 70 -9.69 6.66 13.50
CA TYR A 70 -8.90 5.46 13.69
C TYR A 70 -7.63 5.51 12.82
N VAL A 71 -6.52 4.96 13.32
CA VAL A 71 -5.29 4.81 12.53
C VAL A 71 -4.85 3.35 12.54
N THR A 72 -4.82 2.68 11.39
CA THR A 72 -4.26 1.33 11.31
C THR A 72 -2.78 1.38 11.64
N PHE A 73 -2.39 0.80 12.78
CA PHE A 73 -1.08 0.99 13.38
C PHE A 73 -0.36 -0.34 13.55
N SER A 74 0.70 -0.55 12.75
CA SER A 74 1.51 -1.77 12.80
C SER A 74 2.79 -1.62 13.63
N GLY A 75 3.20 -0.40 13.98
CA GLY A 75 4.53 -0.11 14.53
C GLY A 75 5.61 0.12 13.46
N GLY A 76 5.26 -0.04 12.18
CA GLY A 76 6.12 0.33 11.06
C GLY A 76 6.17 1.84 10.84
N ARG A 77 7.28 2.32 10.26
CA ARG A 77 7.58 3.75 10.06
C ARG A 77 6.44 4.59 9.48
N ASP A 78 5.77 4.09 8.45
CA ASP A 78 4.72 4.85 7.75
C ASP A 78 3.49 5.02 8.64
N SER A 79 3.02 3.93 9.26
CA SER A 79 1.90 3.99 10.20
C SER A 79 2.22 4.85 11.43
N SER A 80 3.46 4.81 11.92
CA SER A 80 3.93 5.68 13.01
C SER A 80 3.94 7.15 12.60
N ALA A 81 4.37 7.46 11.37
CA ALA A 81 4.37 8.83 10.85
C ALA A 81 2.96 9.41 10.74
N ILE A 82 2.00 8.62 10.24
CA ILE A 82 0.59 9.04 10.16
C ILE A 82 -0.01 9.22 11.56
N LEU A 83 0.22 8.27 12.47
CA LEU A 83 -0.27 8.38 13.85
C LEU A 83 0.29 9.61 14.56
N ALA A 84 1.60 9.85 14.43
CA ALA A 84 2.26 11.01 15.03
C ALA A 84 1.77 12.33 14.43
N ALA A 85 1.63 12.39 13.09
CA ALA A 85 1.10 13.56 12.40
C ALA A 85 -0.33 13.90 12.84
N ALA A 86 -1.21 12.90 12.90
CA ALA A 86 -2.59 13.08 13.34
C ALA A 86 -2.68 13.49 14.81
N THR A 87 -1.84 12.91 15.67
CA THR A 87 -1.79 13.25 17.11
C THR A 87 -1.34 14.69 17.34
N ASP A 88 -0.27 15.10 16.67
CA ASP A 88 0.27 16.45 16.74
C ASP A 88 -0.73 17.48 16.21
N LEU A 89 -1.36 17.22 15.06
CA LEU A 89 -2.43 18.07 14.52
C LEU A 89 -3.61 18.19 15.49
N ALA A 90 -4.11 17.06 16.02
CA ALA A 90 -5.22 17.07 16.95
C ALA A 90 -4.93 17.92 18.20
N ARG A 91 -3.72 17.80 18.76
CA ARG A 91 -3.29 18.60 19.92
C ARG A 91 -3.24 20.09 19.63
N ARG A 92 -2.63 20.49 18.51
CA ARG A 92 -2.52 21.91 18.14
C ARG A 92 -3.88 22.58 17.93
N GLU A 93 -4.89 21.79 17.56
CA GLU A 93 -6.22 22.29 17.21
C GLU A 93 -7.30 21.99 18.25
N GLY A 94 -6.94 21.36 19.36
CA GLY A 94 -7.89 21.00 20.42
C GLY A 94 -8.93 19.96 19.97
N LEU A 95 -8.58 19.08 19.03
CA LEU A 95 -9.42 18.00 18.53
C LEU A 95 -9.22 16.72 19.36
N ALA A 96 -10.15 15.77 19.22
CA ALA A 96 -9.99 14.44 19.80
C ALA A 96 -8.75 13.74 19.22
N LEU A 97 -8.00 13.05 20.08
CA LEU A 97 -6.81 12.31 19.65
C LEU A 97 -7.21 11.12 18.76
N PRO A 98 -6.38 10.76 17.76
CA PRO A 98 -6.63 9.58 16.96
C PRO A 98 -6.49 8.30 17.80
N VAL A 99 -7.30 7.29 17.49
CA VAL A 99 -7.27 5.98 18.15
C VAL A 99 -6.43 5.01 17.30
N PRO A 100 -5.24 4.59 17.74
CA PRO A 100 -4.46 3.59 17.05
C PRO A 100 -5.15 2.23 17.13
N VAL A 101 -5.19 1.53 16.00
CA VAL A 101 -5.80 0.20 15.85
C VAL A 101 -4.74 -0.79 15.38
N THR A 102 -4.39 -1.74 16.24
CA THR A 102 -3.36 -2.74 15.97
C THR A 102 -3.97 -4.14 15.87
N ARG A 103 -3.52 -4.89 14.86
CA ARG A 103 -3.80 -6.34 14.75
C ARG A 103 -2.70 -7.09 15.49
N VAL A 104 -3.09 -7.97 16.39
CA VAL A 104 -2.19 -8.80 17.19
C VAL A 104 -2.43 -10.26 16.83
N TYR A 105 -1.36 -11.01 16.57
CA TYR A 105 -1.41 -12.44 16.24
C TYR A 105 -0.59 -13.22 17.28
N PRO A 106 -1.18 -13.61 18.42
CA PRO A 106 -0.44 -14.23 19.53
C PRO A 106 0.33 -15.49 19.13
N ASN A 107 -0.16 -16.22 18.13
CA ASN A 107 0.40 -17.50 17.69
C ASN A 107 1.39 -17.36 16.52
N LEU A 108 1.73 -16.14 16.10
CA LEU A 108 2.62 -15.87 14.96
C LEU A 108 3.75 -14.91 15.37
N PRO A 109 4.86 -15.43 15.93
CA PRO A 109 5.93 -14.59 16.48
C PRO A 109 6.59 -13.68 15.44
N ASP A 110 6.64 -14.08 14.16
CA ASP A 110 7.20 -13.26 13.06
C ASP A 110 6.39 -11.99 12.76
N THR A 111 5.19 -11.88 13.36
CA THR A 111 4.34 -10.69 13.30
C THR A 111 4.57 -9.72 14.47
N ASP A 112 5.39 -10.09 15.46
CA ASP A 112 5.52 -9.33 16.70
C ASP A 112 6.25 -8.00 16.47
N GLU A 113 5.47 -6.93 16.56
CA GLU A 113 5.91 -5.54 16.46
C GLU A 113 5.70 -4.80 17.79
N SER A 114 5.41 -5.52 18.88
CA SER A 114 4.93 -4.96 20.15
C SER A 114 5.91 -3.97 20.79
N GLN A 115 7.22 -4.18 20.61
CA GLN A 115 8.24 -3.23 21.08
C GLN A 115 8.12 -1.88 20.37
N TRP A 116 8.00 -1.88 19.04
CA TRP A 116 7.87 -0.66 18.24
C TRP A 116 6.53 0.01 18.45
N GLN A 117 5.47 -0.78 18.58
CA GLN A 117 4.13 -0.30 18.88
C GLN A 117 4.11 0.45 20.22
N ARG A 118 4.55 -0.20 21.31
CA ARG A 118 4.63 0.45 22.63
C ARG A 118 5.50 1.70 22.61
N MET A 119 6.69 1.64 22.00
CA MET A 119 7.57 2.81 21.90
C MET A 119 6.88 4.03 21.32
N VAL A 120 6.09 3.87 20.25
CA VAL A 120 5.37 4.99 19.62
C VAL A 120 4.16 5.42 20.46
N ILE A 121 3.36 4.48 20.98
CA ILE A 121 2.20 4.80 21.82
C ILE A 121 2.62 5.57 23.08
N ASP A 122 3.65 5.09 23.77
CA ASP A 122 4.20 5.72 24.97
C ASP A 122 4.82 7.09 24.65
N HIS A 123 5.60 7.18 23.56
CA HIS A 123 6.19 8.45 23.12
C HIS A 123 5.13 9.51 22.78
N LEU A 124 4.06 9.09 22.10
CA LEU A 124 2.97 9.99 21.75
C LEU A 124 2.04 10.26 22.94
N GLY A 125 2.09 9.48 24.02
CA GLY A 125 1.22 9.64 25.19
C GLY A 125 -0.26 9.47 24.84
N LEU A 126 -0.59 8.49 24.00
CA LEU A 126 -1.96 8.21 23.59
C LEU A 126 -2.67 7.38 24.67
N PRO A 127 -3.81 7.85 25.21
CA PRO A 127 -4.50 7.16 26.31
C PRO A 127 -5.31 5.95 25.83
N GLU A 128 -5.71 5.95 24.56
CA GLU A 128 -6.48 4.89 23.92
C GLU A 128 -5.62 4.14 22.93
N TRP A 129 -5.74 2.81 22.94
CA TRP A 129 -5.11 1.93 21.96
C TRP A 129 -5.94 0.66 21.79
N VAL A 130 -6.56 0.52 20.62
CA VAL A 130 -7.38 -0.65 20.29
C VAL A 130 -6.49 -1.75 19.73
N ARG A 131 -6.54 -2.91 20.38
CA ARG A 131 -5.77 -4.09 19.98
C ARG A 131 -6.73 -5.23 19.69
N PHE A 132 -6.84 -5.59 18.42
CA PHE A 132 -7.62 -6.74 17.99
C PHE A 132 -6.71 -7.96 17.94
N GLU A 133 -6.93 -8.89 18.86
CA GLU A 133 -6.34 -10.22 18.77
C GLU A 133 -7.08 -11.03 17.72
N PHE A 134 -6.31 -11.60 16.79
CA PHE A 134 -6.78 -12.53 15.77
C PHE A 134 -6.18 -13.90 16.05
N ARG A 135 -7.05 -14.88 16.26
CA ARG A 135 -6.70 -16.27 16.55
C ARG A 135 -7.28 -17.18 15.48
N ASP A 136 -6.83 -18.43 15.46
CA ASP A 136 -7.48 -19.53 14.73
C ASP A 136 -7.82 -19.23 13.25
N GLY A 137 -6.95 -18.47 12.58
CA GLY A 137 -7.11 -18.11 11.17
C GLY A 137 -8.18 -17.05 10.89
N GLU A 138 -8.59 -16.22 11.84
CA GLU A 138 -9.56 -15.14 11.61
C GLU A 138 -9.13 -14.14 10.51
N SER A 139 -7.82 -13.94 10.31
CA SER A 139 -7.26 -13.11 9.23
C SER A 139 -6.81 -13.89 7.99
N ASP A 140 -7.06 -15.20 7.96
CA ASP A 140 -6.79 -16.05 6.79
C ASP A 140 -7.57 -15.53 5.58
N LEU A 141 -6.98 -15.61 4.38
CA LEU A 141 -7.66 -15.26 3.13
C LEU A 141 -8.90 -16.10 2.85
N LEU A 142 -9.02 -17.29 3.44
CA LEU A 142 -10.22 -18.12 3.46
C LEU A 142 -10.84 -18.24 4.87
N GLY A 143 -10.53 -17.29 5.76
CA GLY A 143 -11.20 -17.11 7.05
C GLY A 143 -12.66 -16.63 6.87
N ASP A 144 -13.47 -16.72 7.92
CA ASP A 144 -14.92 -16.45 7.82
C ASP A 144 -15.25 -15.05 7.31
N ALA A 145 -14.56 -14.03 7.82
CA ALA A 145 -14.72 -12.65 7.37
C ALA A 145 -14.33 -12.50 5.89
N ALA A 146 -13.21 -13.11 5.49
CA ALA A 146 -12.72 -13.05 4.12
C ALA A 146 -13.67 -13.75 3.14
N LEU A 147 -14.17 -14.95 3.49
CA LEU A 147 -15.16 -15.68 2.68
C LEU A 147 -16.50 -14.93 2.58
N ALA A 148 -16.95 -14.29 3.66
CA ALA A 148 -18.16 -13.48 3.63
C ALA A 148 -18.00 -12.31 2.66
N GLY A 149 -16.89 -11.56 2.74
CA GLY A 149 -16.58 -10.49 1.79
C GLY A 149 -16.41 -11.00 0.36
N LEU A 150 -15.76 -12.15 0.18
CA LEU A 150 -15.52 -12.78 -1.12
C LEU A 150 -16.82 -13.19 -1.81
N ARG A 151 -17.77 -13.78 -1.06
CA ARG A 151 -19.10 -14.11 -1.61
C ARG A 151 -19.90 -12.86 -2.00
N ARG A 152 -19.78 -11.76 -1.27
CA ARG A 152 -20.50 -10.52 -1.59
C ARG A 152 -19.91 -9.80 -2.79
N ARG A 153 -18.58 -9.72 -2.85
CA ARG A 153 -17.87 -8.84 -3.78
C ARG A 153 -17.22 -9.59 -4.93
N GLY A 154 -17.08 -10.91 -4.88
CA GLY A 154 -16.19 -11.65 -5.78
C GLY A 154 -14.72 -11.26 -5.57
N PRO A 155 -13.78 -11.80 -6.38
CA PRO A 155 -12.35 -11.53 -6.21
C PRO A 155 -12.00 -10.07 -6.49
N ILE A 156 -11.41 -9.39 -5.51
CA ILE A 156 -10.83 -8.04 -5.65
C ILE A 156 -9.34 -8.04 -5.32
N TRP A 157 -8.64 -7.00 -5.76
CA TRP A 157 -7.25 -6.78 -5.41
C TRP A 157 -7.08 -5.47 -4.61
N PRO A 158 -6.24 -5.43 -3.55
CA PRO A 158 -5.51 -6.56 -3.01
C PRO A 158 -6.44 -7.56 -2.26
N PRO A 159 -6.14 -8.87 -2.29
CA PRO A 159 -7.01 -9.91 -1.71
C PRO A 159 -7.15 -9.76 -0.18
N ALA A 160 -6.17 -9.14 0.48
CA ALA A 160 -6.21 -8.86 1.92
C ALA A 160 -7.39 -7.97 2.33
N LEU A 161 -8.01 -7.21 1.42
CA LEU A 161 -9.19 -6.40 1.74
C LEU A 161 -10.37 -7.25 2.22
N HIS A 162 -10.48 -8.50 1.79
CA HIS A 162 -11.48 -9.43 2.32
C HIS A 162 -11.23 -9.75 3.79
N ALA A 163 -9.97 -10.00 4.17
CA ALA A 163 -9.60 -10.22 5.58
C ALA A 163 -9.74 -8.93 6.43
N HIS A 164 -9.65 -7.75 5.80
CA HIS A 164 -9.82 -6.48 6.50
C HIS A 164 -11.24 -6.26 7.02
N ASP A 165 -12.26 -6.93 6.47
CA ASP A 165 -13.64 -6.90 6.98
C ASP A 165 -13.70 -7.27 8.47
N ALA A 166 -12.82 -8.16 8.95
CA ALA A 166 -12.74 -8.55 10.36
C ALA A 166 -12.35 -7.38 11.27
N VAL A 167 -11.58 -6.41 10.75
CA VAL A 167 -11.27 -5.15 11.44
C VAL A 167 -12.39 -4.15 11.25
N PHE A 168 -12.84 -3.95 10.01
CA PHE A 168 -13.85 -2.94 9.71
C PHE A 168 -15.16 -3.17 10.48
N GLY A 169 -15.60 -4.42 10.59
CA GLY A 169 -16.80 -4.77 11.35
C GLY A 169 -16.70 -4.60 12.87
N ARG A 170 -15.48 -4.43 13.41
CA ARG A 170 -15.25 -4.17 14.84
C ARG A 170 -15.06 -2.69 15.16
N LEU A 171 -14.86 -1.86 14.15
CA LEU A 171 -14.76 -0.41 14.31
C LEU A 171 -16.14 0.22 14.23
N GLY A 172 -16.32 1.33 14.95
CA GLY A 172 -17.52 2.16 14.80
C GLY A 172 -17.48 3.00 13.52
N GLN A 173 -18.53 3.79 13.29
CA GLN A 173 -18.51 4.80 12.24
C GLN A 173 -17.41 5.84 12.50
N GLY A 174 -16.81 6.37 11.43
CA GLY A 174 -15.75 7.37 11.55
C GLY A 174 -14.78 7.37 10.38
N ALA A 175 -13.59 7.89 10.60
CA ALA A 175 -12.51 7.87 9.62
C ALA A 175 -11.47 6.80 9.95
N LEU A 176 -10.86 6.22 8.91
CA LEU A 176 -9.78 5.25 9.05
C LEU A 176 -8.56 5.71 8.24
N LEU A 177 -7.50 6.11 8.92
CA LEU A 177 -6.23 6.47 8.30
C LEU A 177 -5.30 5.26 8.24
N THR A 178 -4.52 5.15 7.16
CA THR A 178 -3.47 4.13 7.05
C THR A 178 -2.12 4.71 6.65
N GLY A 179 -1.06 3.92 6.84
CA GLY A 179 0.27 4.21 6.30
C GLY A 179 0.50 3.67 4.89
N GLU A 180 -0.55 3.28 4.17
CA GLU A 180 -0.43 2.68 2.83
C GLU A 180 0.27 3.62 1.84
N GLY A 181 1.05 3.03 0.93
CA GLY A 181 1.88 3.79 -0.02
C GLY A 181 3.11 4.49 0.56
N GLY A 182 3.35 4.44 1.87
CA GLY A 182 4.51 5.12 2.48
C GLY A 182 5.86 4.62 1.99
N ASP A 183 6.01 3.30 1.79
CA ASP A 183 7.18 2.71 1.11
C ASP A 183 7.39 3.31 -0.29
N ALA A 184 6.30 3.47 -1.03
CA ALA A 184 6.33 3.96 -2.39
C ALA A 184 6.48 5.46 -2.50
N VAL A 185 6.08 6.28 -1.53
CA VAL A 185 6.15 7.75 -1.58
C VAL A 185 7.38 8.29 -0.87
N LEU A 186 7.70 7.74 0.29
CA LEU A 186 8.84 8.17 1.11
C LEU A 186 10.13 7.44 0.74
N GLY A 187 10.03 6.34 -0.02
CA GLY A 187 11.18 5.54 -0.46
C GLY A 187 12.17 6.27 -1.37
N ALA A 188 13.34 5.66 -1.55
CA ALA A 188 14.34 6.12 -2.52
C ALA A 188 13.76 6.11 -3.95
N ARG A 189 14.06 7.15 -4.72
CA ARG A 189 13.75 7.21 -6.16
C ARG A 189 14.96 6.82 -6.98
N ARG A 190 14.78 6.64 -8.30
CA ARG A 190 15.87 6.43 -9.24
C ARG A 190 17.05 7.41 -9.05
N ILE A 191 16.82 8.70 -8.81
CA ILE A 191 17.91 9.70 -8.60
C ILE A 191 18.65 9.58 -7.26
N ALA A 192 18.13 8.82 -6.28
CA ALA A 192 18.62 8.82 -4.91
C ALA A 192 20.12 8.48 -4.81
N ALA A 193 20.60 7.49 -5.56
CA ALA A 193 22.01 7.10 -5.52
C ALA A 193 22.94 8.24 -5.98
N ILE A 194 22.55 9.00 -7.01
CA ILE A 194 23.31 10.17 -7.49
C ILE A 194 23.28 11.29 -6.45
N THR A 195 22.12 11.53 -5.85
CA THR A 195 21.95 12.51 -4.77
C THR A 195 22.84 12.19 -3.57
N LEU A 196 22.88 10.93 -3.14
CA LEU A 196 23.71 10.48 -2.04
C LEU A 196 25.21 10.62 -2.36
N ILE A 197 25.65 10.18 -3.55
CA ILE A 197 27.04 10.36 -3.99
C ILE A 197 27.44 11.82 -3.96
N ARG A 198 26.59 12.73 -4.46
CA ARG A 198 26.85 14.18 -4.47
C ARG A 198 26.94 14.77 -3.05
N ARG A 199 26.24 14.21 -2.07
CA ARG A 199 26.27 14.67 -0.67
C ARG A 199 27.45 14.12 0.13
N THR A 200 28.02 12.99 -0.30
CA THR A 200 29.16 12.36 0.37
C THR A 200 30.50 12.82 -0.21
N ARG A 201 31.53 13.02 0.63
CA ARG A 201 32.89 13.33 0.14
C ARG A 201 33.54 12.17 -0.65
N ARG A 202 33.16 10.92 -0.34
CA ARG A 202 33.63 9.71 -1.03
C ARG A 202 32.44 8.81 -1.34
N ALA A 203 32.24 8.51 -2.61
CA ALA A 203 31.15 7.65 -3.08
C ALA A 203 31.35 6.21 -2.57
N PRO A 204 30.43 5.67 -1.75
CA PRO A 204 30.45 4.26 -1.39
C PRO A 204 30.33 3.39 -2.65
N ARG A 205 31.17 2.35 -2.78
CA ARG A 205 31.16 1.47 -3.97
C ARG A 205 29.79 0.87 -4.26
N GLN A 206 29.01 0.59 -3.21
CA GLN A 206 27.64 0.07 -3.31
C GLN A 206 26.65 1.01 -4.02
N LEU A 207 26.94 2.32 -4.10
CA LEU A 207 26.08 3.29 -4.79
C LEU A 207 26.41 3.46 -6.28
N LEU A 208 27.58 2.97 -6.74
CA LEU A 208 28.03 3.19 -8.12
C LEU A 208 27.12 2.50 -9.15
N LEU A 209 26.76 1.23 -8.90
CA LEU A 209 25.89 0.48 -9.81
C LEU A 209 24.45 1.04 -9.82
N PRO A 210 23.82 1.34 -8.66
CA PRO A 210 22.55 2.07 -8.64
C PRO A 210 22.61 3.40 -9.40
N ALA A 211 23.64 4.23 -9.16
CA ALA A 211 23.80 5.52 -9.84
C ALA A 211 23.98 5.38 -11.37
N LEU A 212 24.73 4.37 -11.83
CA LEU A 212 24.84 4.05 -13.24
C LEU A 212 23.48 3.68 -13.83
N ARG A 213 22.71 2.82 -13.16
CA ARG A 213 21.34 2.45 -13.57
C ARG A 213 20.41 3.67 -13.64
N SER A 214 20.60 4.65 -12.77
CA SER A 214 19.84 5.89 -12.74
C SER A 214 19.99 6.74 -14.01
N VAL A 215 21.10 6.63 -14.74
CA VAL A 215 21.32 7.40 -15.98
C VAL A 215 21.15 6.59 -17.26
N LEU A 216 20.88 5.28 -17.18
CA LEU A 216 20.68 4.45 -18.36
C LEU A 216 19.52 4.97 -19.25
N PRO A 217 19.71 5.02 -20.57
CA PRO A 217 18.61 5.20 -21.52
C PRO A 217 17.50 4.18 -21.29
N ARG A 218 16.25 4.57 -21.54
CA ARG A 218 15.05 3.74 -21.29
C ARG A 218 15.14 2.32 -21.87
N PRO A 219 15.66 2.07 -23.10
CA PRO A 219 15.80 0.71 -23.61
C PRO A 219 16.76 -0.17 -22.79
N LEU A 220 17.89 0.39 -22.35
CA LEU A 220 18.88 -0.32 -21.53
C LEU A 220 18.37 -0.54 -20.10
N LEU A 221 17.66 0.46 -19.55
CA LEU A 221 17.01 0.31 -18.26
C LEU A 221 15.94 -0.79 -18.31
N ARG A 222 15.07 -0.78 -19.33
CA ARG A 222 14.06 -1.83 -19.52
C ARG A 222 14.70 -3.20 -19.56
N HIS A 223 15.77 -3.38 -20.34
CA HIS A 223 16.50 -4.64 -20.40
C HIS A 223 17.09 -5.08 -19.04
N ALA A 224 17.67 -4.13 -18.29
CA ALA A 224 18.15 -4.41 -16.95
C ALA A 224 17.01 -4.82 -15.99
N MET A 225 15.86 -4.14 -16.07
CA MET A 225 14.67 -4.47 -15.27
C MET A 225 14.05 -5.80 -15.67
N THR A 226 14.02 -6.14 -16.97
CA THR A 226 13.60 -7.46 -17.46
C THR A 226 14.44 -8.57 -16.85
N ARG A 227 15.78 -8.40 -16.80
CA ARG A 227 16.66 -9.39 -16.17
C ARG A 227 16.38 -9.55 -14.67
N MET A 228 16.14 -8.44 -13.97
CA MET A 228 15.82 -8.47 -12.54
C MET A 228 14.45 -9.09 -12.25
N ALA A 229 13.42 -8.74 -13.03
CA ALA A 229 12.07 -9.25 -12.82
C ALA A 229 11.93 -10.74 -13.14
N ARG A 230 12.86 -11.36 -13.89
CA ARG A 230 12.86 -12.81 -14.14
C ARG A 230 13.08 -13.66 -12.89
N SER A 231 13.67 -13.10 -11.84
CA SER A 231 13.84 -13.77 -10.55
C SER A 231 12.72 -13.45 -9.56
N SER A 232 11.57 -12.98 -10.04
CA SER A 232 10.44 -12.69 -9.17
C SER A 232 9.76 -13.96 -8.68
N ASP A 233 9.08 -13.87 -7.53
CA ASP A 233 8.35 -15.01 -6.95
C ASP A 233 7.29 -15.57 -7.89
N GLN A 234 6.75 -14.74 -8.80
CA GLN A 234 5.78 -15.14 -9.83
C GLN A 234 6.26 -16.30 -10.71
N ALA A 235 7.58 -16.46 -10.91
CA ALA A 235 8.12 -17.61 -11.65
C ALA A 235 7.82 -18.95 -10.96
N ARG A 236 7.47 -18.94 -9.68
CA ARG A 236 7.08 -20.13 -8.92
C ARG A 236 5.76 -20.73 -9.38
N TRP A 237 4.84 -19.98 -10.01
CA TRP A 237 3.52 -20.50 -10.44
C TRP A 237 3.05 -20.06 -11.83
N LEU A 238 3.55 -18.95 -12.37
CA LEU A 238 3.19 -18.52 -13.72
C LEU A 238 3.81 -19.44 -14.78
N ARG A 239 3.06 -19.69 -15.85
CA ARG A 239 3.60 -20.34 -17.05
C ARG A 239 4.60 -19.42 -17.77
N PRO A 240 5.55 -19.98 -18.54
CA PRO A 240 6.62 -19.21 -19.17
C PRO A 240 6.13 -17.99 -19.98
N GLU A 241 5.05 -18.13 -20.75
CA GLU A 241 4.48 -17.08 -21.59
C GLU A 241 3.88 -15.96 -20.75
N ALA A 242 3.07 -16.32 -19.73
CA ALA A 242 2.48 -15.36 -18.80
C ALA A 242 3.55 -14.65 -17.97
N MET A 243 4.59 -15.37 -17.56
CA MET A 243 5.74 -14.81 -16.85
C MET A 243 6.52 -13.83 -17.74
N ALA A 244 6.74 -14.16 -19.01
CA ALA A 244 7.40 -13.27 -19.96
C ALA A 244 6.62 -11.96 -20.15
N GLU A 245 5.29 -12.04 -20.26
CA GLU A 245 4.42 -10.87 -20.37
C GLU A 245 4.38 -10.05 -19.06
N HIS A 246 4.29 -10.71 -17.89
CA HIS A 246 4.39 -10.04 -16.59
C HIS A 246 5.70 -9.25 -16.46
N VAL A 247 6.84 -9.90 -16.76
CA VAL A 247 8.17 -9.30 -16.75
C VAL A 247 8.25 -8.12 -17.71
N ARG A 248 7.66 -8.22 -18.91
CA ARG A 248 7.63 -7.13 -19.88
C ARG A 248 6.92 -5.91 -19.31
N ARG A 249 5.74 -6.08 -18.72
CA ARG A 249 4.93 -4.98 -18.14
C ARG A 249 5.62 -4.34 -16.93
N VAL A 250 6.13 -5.14 -16.00
CA VAL A 250 6.86 -4.63 -14.82
C VAL A 250 8.12 -3.87 -15.26
N ALA A 251 8.86 -4.38 -16.25
CA ALA A 251 10.03 -3.68 -16.78
C ALA A 251 9.67 -2.38 -17.51
N GLU A 252 8.53 -2.33 -18.20
CA GLU A 252 8.01 -1.11 -18.82
C GLU A 252 7.61 -0.06 -17.78
N ASP A 253 6.91 -0.47 -16.73
CA ASP A 253 6.52 0.40 -15.61
C ASP A 253 7.75 0.95 -14.88
N ALA A 254 8.72 0.09 -14.55
CA ALA A 254 9.96 0.50 -13.90
C ALA A 254 10.80 1.44 -14.80
N ALA A 255 10.93 1.13 -16.09
CA ALA A 255 11.72 1.95 -17.02
C ALA A 255 11.05 3.29 -17.36
N ALA A 256 9.75 3.41 -17.13
CA ALA A 256 9.01 4.65 -17.29
C ALA A 256 9.10 5.58 -16.06
N GLU A 257 9.78 5.17 -14.96
CA GLU A 257 10.02 6.05 -13.81
C GLU A 257 10.87 7.26 -14.24
N PRO A 258 10.37 8.50 -14.06
CA PRO A 258 11.15 9.71 -14.33
C PRO A 258 12.43 9.77 -13.47
N LEU A 259 13.50 10.34 -14.02
CA LEU A 259 14.73 10.53 -13.25
C LEU A 259 14.56 11.62 -12.17
N ARG A 260 13.92 12.75 -12.49
CA ARG A 260 13.75 13.85 -11.52
C ARG A 260 12.90 13.38 -10.34
N TYR A 261 13.34 13.66 -9.12
CA TYR A 261 12.63 13.25 -7.90
C TYR A 261 11.18 13.72 -7.90
N SER A 262 10.94 15.01 -8.17
CA SER A 262 9.58 15.59 -8.21
C SER A 262 8.65 14.85 -9.17
N SER A 263 9.11 14.57 -10.39
CA SER A 263 8.33 13.84 -11.39
C SER A 263 8.12 12.37 -11.02
N SER A 264 9.12 11.72 -10.40
CA SER A 264 9.00 10.33 -9.95
C SER A 264 7.98 10.21 -8.83
N VAL A 265 8.05 11.08 -7.81
CA VAL A 265 7.09 11.08 -6.69
C VAL A 265 5.67 11.40 -7.18
N TRP A 266 5.51 12.42 -8.03
CA TRP A 266 4.20 12.79 -8.57
C TRP A 266 3.54 11.69 -9.40
N ALA A 267 4.34 10.79 -10.00
CA ALA A 267 3.81 9.70 -10.82
C ALA A 267 3.19 8.56 -9.99
N ILE A 268 3.50 8.45 -8.69
CA ILE A 268 3.13 7.28 -7.86
C ILE A 268 1.61 7.07 -7.75
N PRO A 269 0.78 8.09 -7.41
CA PRO A 269 -0.67 7.88 -7.34
C PRO A 269 -1.28 7.50 -8.69
N GLY A 270 -0.58 7.79 -9.79
CA GLY A 270 -0.97 7.38 -11.14
C GLY A 270 -0.61 5.94 -11.47
N TRP A 271 0.10 5.19 -10.63
CA TRP A 271 0.31 3.76 -10.89
C TRP A 271 -0.98 3.01 -10.61
N ARG A 272 -1.35 2.11 -11.52
CA ARG A 272 -2.64 1.40 -11.45
C ARG A 272 -2.78 0.61 -10.14
N SER A 273 -1.68 0.07 -9.61
CA SER A 273 -1.65 -0.60 -8.31
C SER A 273 -2.08 0.34 -7.15
N PHE A 274 -1.54 1.54 -7.06
CA PHE A 274 -1.95 2.47 -5.99
C PHE A 274 -3.35 3.03 -6.21
N ALA A 275 -3.74 3.32 -7.46
CA ALA A 275 -5.11 3.73 -7.77
C ALA A 275 -6.13 2.66 -7.38
N THR A 276 -5.83 1.38 -7.67
CA THR A 276 -6.70 0.24 -7.34
C THR A 276 -6.76 0.00 -5.83
N ILE A 277 -5.62 0.02 -5.11
CA ILE A 277 -5.60 -0.11 -3.64
C ILE A 277 -6.48 0.95 -3.00
N ARG A 278 -6.26 2.23 -3.31
CA ARG A 278 -7.01 3.34 -2.71
C ARG A 278 -8.50 3.21 -2.96
N HIS A 279 -8.90 2.99 -4.21
CA HIS A 279 -10.31 2.87 -4.58
C HIS A 279 -11.00 1.68 -3.89
N ASN A 280 -10.39 0.50 -3.96
CA ASN A 280 -10.99 -0.71 -3.41
C ASN A 280 -10.98 -0.68 -1.87
N HIS A 281 -9.95 -0.11 -1.25
CA HIS A 281 -9.87 0.07 0.19
C HIS A 281 -10.94 1.03 0.71
N ALA A 282 -11.07 2.22 0.08
CA ALA A 282 -12.12 3.18 0.42
C ALA A 282 -13.52 2.59 0.21
N THR A 283 -13.73 1.87 -0.89
CA THR A 283 -15.02 1.22 -1.18
C THR A 283 -15.36 0.15 -0.14
N ALA A 284 -14.40 -0.72 0.22
CA ALA A 284 -14.61 -1.75 1.25
C ALA A 284 -14.86 -1.15 2.64
N ALA A 285 -14.11 -0.13 3.05
CA ALA A 285 -14.32 0.53 4.34
C ALA A 285 -15.70 1.23 4.40
N ALA A 286 -16.15 1.85 3.31
CA ALA A 286 -17.44 2.53 3.25
C ALA A 286 -18.63 1.60 3.49
N GLU A 287 -18.54 0.31 3.14
CA GLU A 287 -19.57 -0.69 3.46
C GLU A 287 -19.78 -0.88 4.97
N HIS A 288 -18.80 -0.47 5.79
CA HIS A 288 -18.84 -0.54 7.25
C HIS A 288 -19.05 0.85 7.89
N GLY A 289 -19.41 1.87 7.11
CA GLY A 289 -19.58 3.24 7.63
C GLY A 289 -18.26 3.94 7.98
N LEU A 290 -17.14 3.46 7.43
CA LEU A 290 -15.82 4.07 7.60
C LEU A 290 -15.42 4.86 6.35
N ARG A 291 -14.86 6.05 6.55
CA ARG A 291 -14.15 6.79 5.50
C ARG A 291 -12.67 6.48 5.57
N ALA A 292 -12.21 5.52 4.76
CA ALA A 292 -10.78 5.22 4.68
C ALA A 292 -10.03 6.25 3.84
N VAL A 293 -8.86 6.66 4.33
CA VAL A 293 -7.94 7.58 3.65
C VAL A 293 -6.51 7.06 3.83
N ASP A 294 -5.72 7.14 2.76
CA ASP A 294 -4.30 6.78 2.76
C ASP A 294 -3.49 8.08 2.56
N PRO A 295 -3.18 8.86 3.63
CA PRO A 295 -2.74 10.24 3.49
C PRO A 295 -1.44 10.41 2.69
N LEU A 296 -0.56 9.40 2.73
CA LEU A 296 0.70 9.41 2.00
C LEU A 296 0.50 9.30 0.47
N LEU A 297 -0.65 8.83 0.01
CA LEU A 297 -0.99 8.72 -1.41
C LEU A 297 -1.92 9.85 -1.90
N GLU A 298 -2.35 10.76 -1.02
CA GLU A 298 -3.21 11.87 -1.41
C GLU A 298 -2.46 12.90 -2.26
N ASP A 299 -3.12 13.36 -3.32
CA ASP A 299 -2.51 14.19 -4.37
C ASP A 299 -1.85 15.45 -3.80
N LEU A 300 -2.47 16.08 -2.80
CA LEU A 300 -1.93 17.29 -2.17
C LEU A 300 -0.59 17.00 -1.48
N PHE A 301 -0.52 15.95 -0.65
CA PHE A 301 0.71 15.58 0.04
C PHE A 301 1.81 15.16 -0.93
N VAL A 302 1.48 14.32 -1.91
CA VAL A 302 2.44 13.84 -2.92
C VAL A 302 2.97 15.01 -3.75
N ALA A 303 2.13 15.96 -4.15
CA ALA A 303 2.56 17.15 -4.88
C ALA A 303 3.50 18.03 -4.03
N SER A 304 3.15 18.27 -2.76
CA SER A 304 3.99 19.01 -1.83
C SER A 304 5.34 18.36 -1.60
N LEU A 305 5.37 17.04 -1.39
CA LEU A 305 6.61 16.30 -1.23
C LEU A 305 7.48 16.34 -2.48
N ALA A 306 6.87 16.13 -3.66
CA ALA A 306 7.54 16.24 -4.94
C ALA A 306 8.18 17.63 -5.13
N ARG A 307 7.47 18.71 -4.78
CA ARG A 307 7.98 20.08 -4.86
C ARG A 307 9.12 20.34 -3.87
N ALA A 308 8.98 19.91 -2.63
CA ALA A 308 10.00 20.09 -1.60
C ALA A 308 11.31 19.36 -1.94
N GLY A 309 11.23 18.16 -2.51
CA GLY A 309 12.41 17.41 -2.96
C GLY A 309 13.02 17.93 -4.27
N ASN A 310 12.28 18.69 -5.07
CA ASN A 310 12.73 19.26 -6.34
C ASN A 310 13.40 18.21 -7.26
N ILE A 311 14.56 18.50 -7.86
CA ILE A 311 15.24 17.59 -8.80
C ILE A 311 15.90 16.40 -8.08
N LEU A 312 16.57 16.65 -6.96
CA LEU A 312 17.47 15.67 -6.30
C LEU A 312 16.78 14.85 -5.21
N GLY A 313 15.69 15.35 -4.65
CA GLY A 313 14.99 14.70 -3.54
C GLY A 313 15.75 14.76 -2.22
N PHE A 314 15.27 13.93 -1.29
CA PHE A 314 15.81 13.82 0.07
C PHE A 314 16.94 12.79 0.19
N GLY A 315 17.12 11.92 -0.80
CA GLY A 315 18.05 10.79 -0.75
C GLY A 315 17.29 9.49 -0.58
N ASP A 316 17.38 8.88 0.60
CA ASP A 316 16.68 7.64 0.93
C ASP A 316 15.45 7.86 1.83
N ARG A 317 14.80 6.75 2.21
CA ARG A 317 13.62 6.77 3.07
C ARG A 317 13.92 7.32 4.45
N THR A 318 15.06 6.98 5.03
CA THR A 318 15.46 7.44 6.36
C THR A 318 15.62 8.96 6.35
N LEU A 319 16.35 9.53 5.40
CA LEU A 319 16.51 10.98 5.27
C LEU A 319 15.18 11.70 5.03
N THR A 320 14.28 11.11 4.23
CA THR A 320 12.93 11.65 4.03
C THR A 320 12.14 11.66 5.35
N MET A 321 12.18 10.56 6.11
CA MET A 321 11.52 10.46 7.42
C MET A 321 12.07 11.48 8.41
N TRP A 322 13.39 11.60 8.51
CA TRP A 322 14.03 12.60 9.38
C TRP A 322 13.65 14.03 8.98
N SER A 323 13.60 14.33 7.68
CA SER A 323 13.24 15.67 7.21
C SER A 323 11.80 16.08 7.54
N LEU A 324 10.90 15.11 7.71
CA LEU A 324 9.46 15.36 7.87
C LEU A 324 8.93 15.10 9.28
N PHE A 325 9.58 14.24 10.05
CA PHE A 325 9.01 13.69 11.30
C PHE A 325 10.01 13.60 12.45
N SER A 326 11.18 14.25 12.35
CA SER A 326 12.21 14.20 13.40
C SER A 326 11.82 14.89 14.70
N ASP A 327 10.87 15.82 14.62
CA ASP A 327 10.23 16.51 15.73
C ASP A 327 9.06 15.72 16.34
N LEU A 328 8.57 14.67 15.68
CA LEU A 328 7.37 13.93 16.08
C LEU A 328 7.59 12.48 16.47
N LEU A 329 8.73 11.90 16.11
CA LEU A 329 9.02 10.48 16.31
C LEU A 329 10.42 10.27 16.89
N PRO A 330 10.62 9.21 17.70
CA PRO A 330 11.92 8.92 18.26
C PRO A 330 12.90 8.48 17.16
N PRO A 331 14.20 8.81 17.29
CA PRO A 331 15.25 8.44 16.32
C PRO A 331 15.28 6.96 15.93
N ALA A 332 14.96 6.08 16.89
CA ALA A 332 14.93 4.63 16.67
C ALA A 332 13.86 4.22 15.67
N VAL A 333 12.68 4.85 15.69
CA VAL A 333 11.60 4.58 14.74
C VAL A 333 11.95 5.12 13.36
N LEU A 334 12.51 6.34 13.27
CA LEU A 334 12.87 6.97 12.00
C LEU A 334 13.92 6.17 11.19
N SER A 335 14.87 5.55 11.89
CA SER A 335 16.00 4.83 11.30
C SER A 335 15.79 3.31 11.17
N ARG A 336 14.65 2.78 11.65
CA ARG A 336 14.35 1.36 11.62
C ARG A 336 14.38 0.78 10.20
N SER A 337 15.04 -0.38 10.07
CA SER A 337 15.16 -1.14 8.82
C SER A 337 14.39 -2.47 8.82
N THR A 338 13.98 -2.98 9.98
CA THR A 338 13.25 -4.25 10.11
C THR A 338 11.75 -4.06 9.88
N LYS A 339 11.05 -5.13 9.48
CA LYS A 339 9.60 -5.19 9.35
C LYS A 339 9.15 -6.63 9.60
N ALA A 340 8.09 -6.81 10.38
CA ALA A 340 7.44 -8.08 10.56
C ALA A 340 6.89 -8.65 9.26
N ALA A 341 6.81 -9.97 9.18
CA ALA A 341 6.24 -10.70 8.06
C ALA A 341 4.83 -11.17 8.41
N PHE A 342 3.83 -10.78 7.59
CA PHE A 342 2.42 -11.10 7.82
C PHE A 342 1.88 -12.19 6.90
N ASN A 343 2.72 -12.82 6.08
CA ASN A 343 2.28 -13.82 5.09
C ASN A 343 1.53 -15.00 5.74
N HIS A 344 2.02 -15.46 6.90
CA HIS A 344 1.40 -16.55 7.66
C HIS A 344 0.05 -16.16 8.28
N ALA A 345 -0.15 -14.88 8.63
CA ALA A 345 -1.43 -14.41 9.18
C ALA A 345 -2.57 -14.52 8.16
N HIS A 346 -2.23 -14.60 6.88
CA HIS A 346 -3.16 -14.66 5.77
C HIS A 346 -3.20 -16.03 5.06
N THR A 347 -2.31 -16.95 5.43
CA THR A 347 -2.21 -18.32 4.87
C THR A 347 -2.20 -19.33 6.01
N GLY A 348 -3.34 -19.47 6.69
CA GLY A 348 -3.53 -20.36 7.83
C GLY A 348 -3.92 -21.79 7.43
N GLU A 349 -4.44 -22.53 8.41
CA GLU A 349 -4.81 -23.93 8.24
C GLU A 349 -5.94 -24.11 7.22
N ARG A 350 -6.94 -23.23 7.20
CA ARG A 350 -8.04 -23.29 6.23
C ARG A 350 -7.55 -23.14 4.79
N THR A 351 -6.63 -22.20 4.54
CA THR A 351 -6.00 -22.08 3.21
C THR A 351 -5.21 -23.33 2.85
N ARG A 352 -4.47 -23.92 3.81
CA ARG A 352 -3.72 -25.17 3.57
C ARG A 352 -4.63 -26.36 3.32
N ASP A 353 -5.72 -26.50 4.05
CA ASP A 353 -6.71 -27.57 3.87
C ASP A 353 -7.36 -27.49 2.50
N PHE A 354 -7.79 -26.29 2.09
CA PHE A 354 -8.28 -26.05 0.75
C PHE A 354 -7.22 -26.42 -0.30
N ALA A 355 -5.99 -25.94 -0.14
CA ALA A 355 -4.92 -26.23 -1.10
C ALA A 355 -4.61 -27.74 -1.21
N ARG A 356 -4.70 -28.53 -0.13
CA ARG A 356 -4.50 -30.00 -0.17
C ARG A 356 -5.60 -30.72 -0.94
N ALA A 357 -6.85 -30.26 -0.82
CA ALA A 357 -8.01 -30.87 -1.46
C ALA A 357 -8.29 -30.33 -2.87
N TRP A 358 -7.67 -29.21 -3.24
CA TRP A 358 -7.90 -28.55 -4.53
C TRP A 358 -7.31 -29.36 -5.70
N ASP A 359 -8.12 -29.47 -6.76
CA ASP A 359 -7.90 -30.31 -7.95
C ASP A 359 -7.30 -29.53 -9.14
N GLY A 360 -7.09 -28.23 -8.99
CA GLY A 360 -6.60 -27.34 -10.04
C GLY A 360 -7.69 -26.52 -10.73
N HIS A 361 -8.98 -26.77 -10.47
CA HIS A 361 -10.07 -26.07 -11.14
C HIS A 361 -10.24 -24.61 -10.69
N GLY A 362 -10.81 -23.76 -11.56
CA GLY A 362 -11.19 -22.39 -11.21
C GLY A 362 -10.14 -21.32 -11.45
N ILE A 363 -9.08 -21.65 -12.17
CA ILE A 363 -8.04 -20.70 -12.62
C ILE A 363 -7.79 -20.83 -14.12
N ASP A 364 -7.20 -19.80 -14.73
CA ASP A 364 -6.77 -19.84 -16.12
C ASP A 364 -5.48 -20.65 -16.26
N GLU A 365 -5.62 -21.92 -16.63
CA GLU A 365 -4.51 -22.85 -16.85
C GLU A 365 -3.59 -22.43 -18.00
N THR A 366 -3.96 -21.48 -18.86
CA THR A 366 -3.04 -20.95 -19.89
C THR A 366 -2.04 -19.96 -19.30
N LEU A 367 -2.37 -19.34 -18.15
CA LEU A 367 -1.53 -18.37 -17.47
C LEU A 367 -0.77 -18.97 -16.27
N VAL A 368 -1.39 -19.92 -15.60
CA VAL A 368 -0.90 -20.47 -14.32
C VAL A 368 -0.72 -21.99 -14.42
N ASP A 369 0.32 -22.48 -13.75
CA ASP A 369 0.52 -23.91 -13.50
C ASP A 369 -0.18 -24.28 -12.18
N PRO A 370 -1.30 -25.03 -12.20
CA PRO A 370 -2.08 -25.32 -11.00
C PRO A 370 -1.30 -26.10 -9.94
N GLU A 371 -0.47 -27.05 -10.36
CA GLU A 371 0.30 -27.87 -9.43
C GLU A 371 1.35 -27.01 -8.70
N ARG A 372 2.05 -26.17 -9.44
CA ARG A 372 3.01 -25.23 -8.86
C ARG A 372 2.35 -24.20 -7.96
N LEU A 373 1.18 -23.69 -8.33
CA LEU A 373 0.41 -22.78 -7.47
C LEU A 373 0.04 -23.45 -6.15
N ARG A 374 -0.44 -24.70 -6.19
CA ARG A 374 -0.74 -25.50 -5.00
C ARG A 374 0.49 -25.67 -4.10
N GLN A 375 1.66 -25.93 -4.69
CA GLN A 375 2.93 -26.02 -3.97
C GLN A 375 3.29 -24.68 -3.28
N VAL A 376 3.02 -23.54 -3.92
CA VAL A 376 3.22 -22.22 -3.31
C VAL A 376 2.34 -22.04 -2.07
N TRP A 377 1.06 -22.41 -2.12
CA TRP A 377 0.14 -22.32 -0.97
C TRP A 377 0.51 -23.25 0.18
N LEU A 378 1.07 -24.43 -0.13
CA LEU A 378 1.50 -25.41 0.88
C LEU A 378 2.91 -25.15 1.41
N SER A 379 3.70 -24.28 0.77
CA SER A 379 5.09 -24.00 1.17
C SER A 379 5.21 -23.37 2.57
N GLU A 380 6.41 -23.42 3.12
CA GLU A 380 6.74 -22.73 4.38
C GLU A 380 6.73 -21.21 4.21
N GLU A 381 7.01 -20.71 3.00
CA GLU A 381 7.00 -19.28 2.69
C GLU A 381 5.92 -18.96 1.64
N PRO A 382 4.63 -18.96 2.04
CA PRO A 382 3.55 -18.59 1.14
C PRO A 382 3.64 -17.10 0.79
N THR A 383 3.09 -16.73 -0.37
CA THR A 383 3.09 -15.33 -0.84
C THR A 383 1.67 -14.83 -1.08
N MET A 384 1.40 -13.64 -0.56
CA MET A 384 0.13 -12.93 -0.75
C MET A 384 -0.18 -12.57 -2.19
N ALA A 385 0.82 -12.57 -3.08
CA ALA A 385 0.63 -12.34 -4.51
C ALA A 385 -0.34 -13.36 -5.14
N THR A 386 -0.47 -14.55 -4.57
CA THR A 386 -1.38 -15.60 -5.07
C THR A 386 -2.80 -15.51 -4.49
N GLY A 387 -3.08 -14.54 -3.60
CA GLY A 387 -4.35 -14.48 -2.88
C GLY A 387 -5.58 -14.28 -3.79
N THR A 388 -5.45 -13.51 -4.88
CA THR A 388 -6.55 -13.36 -5.85
C THR A 388 -6.87 -14.68 -6.57
N LEU A 389 -5.84 -15.47 -6.91
CA LEU A 389 -6.00 -16.81 -7.50
C LEU A 389 -6.65 -17.77 -6.50
N LEU A 390 -6.25 -17.71 -5.22
CA LEU A 390 -6.84 -18.53 -4.15
C LEU A 390 -8.35 -18.26 -4.03
N HIS A 391 -8.74 -16.99 -4.08
CA HIS A 391 -10.15 -16.58 -4.06
C HIS A 391 -10.93 -17.04 -5.29
N GLN A 392 -10.33 -16.99 -6.49
CA GLN A 392 -10.93 -17.50 -7.73
C GLN A 392 -11.17 -19.02 -7.66
N ALA A 393 -10.13 -19.78 -7.30
CA ALA A 393 -10.19 -21.23 -7.15
C ALA A 393 -11.23 -21.66 -6.12
N TRP A 394 -11.29 -20.97 -4.98
CA TRP A 394 -12.25 -21.28 -3.93
C TRP A 394 -13.69 -21.06 -4.37
N LEU A 395 -13.99 -19.93 -5.03
CA LEU A 395 -15.33 -19.62 -5.55
C LEU A 395 -15.79 -20.63 -6.61
N ALA A 396 -14.88 -21.07 -7.49
CA ALA A 396 -15.19 -22.08 -8.49
C ALA A 396 -15.51 -23.45 -7.87
N SER A 397 -14.81 -23.80 -6.78
CA SER A 397 -15.01 -25.06 -6.06
C SER A 397 -16.27 -25.06 -5.16
N HIS A 398 -16.78 -23.88 -4.81
CA HIS A 398 -17.94 -23.71 -3.92
C HIS A 398 -18.99 -22.80 -4.58
N PRO A 399 -19.66 -23.27 -5.65
CA PRO A 399 -20.62 -22.46 -6.36
C PRO A 399 -21.76 -22.04 -5.42
N GLY A 400 -21.79 -20.75 -5.10
CA GLY A 400 -22.90 -20.08 -4.43
C GLY A 400 -23.88 -19.48 -5.44
N PRO A 401 -24.90 -18.74 -4.98
CA PRO A 401 -25.69 -17.90 -5.87
C PRO A 401 -24.77 -16.95 -6.67
N PRO A 402 -25.11 -16.67 -7.95
CA PRO A 402 -24.25 -15.87 -8.82
C PRO A 402 -23.95 -14.51 -8.20
N VAL A 403 -22.66 -14.20 -8.07
CA VAL A 403 -22.17 -12.92 -7.53
C VAL A 403 -22.15 -11.88 -8.65
N PRO A 404 -22.63 -10.65 -8.43
CA PRO A 404 -22.59 -9.60 -9.44
C PRO A 404 -21.17 -9.33 -9.96
N GLY A 405 -20.99 -9.42 -11.28
CA GLY A 405 -19.74 -9.05 -11.95
C GLY A 405 -18.64 -10.12 -12.00
N ALA A 406 -18.92 -11.37 -11.64
CA ALA A 406 -18.02 -12.47 -11.92
C ALA A 406 -17.93 -12.69 -13.46
N VAL A 407 -16.76 -12.42 -14.04
CA VAL A 407 -16.44 -12.84 -15.41
C VAL A 407 -16.34 -14.36 -15.37
N ARG A 408 -17.23 -15.06 -16.07
CA ARG A 408 -17.16 -16.51 -16.23
C ARG A 408 -16.01 -16.90 -17.13
#